data_AF-A0A8S0FMA5-F1
#
_entry.id   AF-A0A8S0FMA5-F1
#
_cell.length_a   1.000
_cell.length_b   1.000
_cell.length_c   1.000
_cell.angle_alpha   90.00
_cell.angle_beta   90.00
_cell.angle_gamma   90.00
#
_symmetry.space_group_name_H-M   'P 1'
#
loop_
_entity.id
_entity.type
_entity.pdbx_description
1 polymer ?
#
loop_
_entity_poly.entity_id
_entity_poly.type
_entity_poly.pdbx_seq_one_letter_code
_entity_poly.pdbx_strand_id
1 'polypeptide(L)'
;MVKRKPYGGCDLNSAYSVVEKSVSTRDYNYREATAEMTTGQHDATGGDNTTYGEAYHYADNFLQKGDKEAAESGAFYARIRHERYLNEQAILQGQSTSSLLMPGLEIKVQGDDAPAVFRKGVLITGVTASAARDRSYELTFTAIPYSERYGYRPALIPCPVMAGTLPARVTSTVKNDASTPISTRTGATGSTSTLTAIRGNRVMKACGYASRARMRETPTACICRCWRERKSASRLRKATRTDLILQA
;
A
#
# COMPACT_ATOMS: atom_id res chain seq x y z
N MET A 1 -45.07 -0.54 -23.05
CA MET A 1 -44.82 -1.99 -22.82
C MET A 1 -43.32 -2.20 -22.74
N VAL A 2 -42.74 -2.00 -21.55
CA VAL A 2 -41.29 -2.12 -21.33
C VAL A 2 -40.99 -3.61 -21.16
N LYS A 3 -40.41 -4.24 -22.18
CA LYS A 3 -39.90 -5.62 -22.10
C LYS A 3 -38.82 -5.66 -21.01
N ARG A 4 -39.17 -6.07 -19.79
CA ARG A 4 -38.19 -6.46 -18.78
C ARG A 4 -37.49 -7.72 -19.29
N LYS A 5 -36.17 -7.64 -19.55
CA LYS A 5 -35.35 -8.79 -19.90
C LYS A 5 -35.45 -9.84 -18.77
N PRO A 6 -35.54 -11.14 -19.10
CA PRO A 6 -35.56 -12.19 -18.10
C PRO A 6 -34.17 -12.30 -17.44
N TYR A 7 -34.20 -12.38 -16.11
CA TYR A 7 -33.18 -12.83 -15.15
C TYR A 7 -31.73 -13.07 -15.62
N GLY A 8 -30.78 -12.33 -15.02
CA GLY A 8 -29.49 -12.88 -14.61
C GLY A 8 -28.30 -12.80 -15.57
N GLY A 9 -28.35 -11.99 -16.63
CA GLY A 9 -27.16 -11.73 -17.45
C GLY A 9 -26.27 -10.68 -16.79
N CYS A 10 -25.13 -11.10 -16.22
CA CYS A 10 -24.08 -10.18 -15.81
C CYS A 10 -23.31 -9.71 -17.05
N ASP A 11 -23.23 -8.40 -17.27
CA ASP A 11 -22.30 -7.84 -18.26
C ASP A 11 -20.88 -8.04 -17.70
N LEU A 12 -20.10 -8.90 -18.36
CA LEU A 12 -18.73 -9.22 -17.99
C LEU A 12 -17.76 -8.60 -18.99
N ASN A 13 -16.73 -7.94 -18.47
CA ASN A 13 -15.62 -7.39 -19.23
C ASN A 13 -14.32 -7.98 -18.71
N SER A 14 -13.46 -8.48 -19.60
CA SER A 14 -12.15 -9.02 -19.26
C SER A 14 -11.07 -8.12 -19.84
N ALA A 15 -10.16 -7.65 -18.98
CA ALA A 15 -8.99 -6.89 -19.37
C ALA A 15 -7.74 -7.73 -19.15
N TYR A 16 -6.82 -7.68 -20.12
CA TYR A 16 -5.53 -8.35 -20.07
C TYR A 16 -4.41 -7.34 -20.25
N SER A 17 -3.34 -7.49 -19.48
CA SER A 17 -2.09 -6.75 -19.62
C SER A 17 -0.92 -7.70 -19.77
N VAL A 18 0.10 -7.28 -20.51
CA VAL A 18 1.39 -7.98 -20.50
C VAL A 18 2.14 -7.57 -19.25
N VAL A 19 2.78 -8.55 -18.61
CA VAL A 19 3.39 -8.43 -17.29
C VAL A 19 4.79 -9.05 -17.33
N GLU A 20 5.68 -8.56 -16.47
CA GLU A 20 7.05 -9.03 -16.35
C GLU A 20 7.15 -10.52 -16.02
N LYS A 21 8.09 -11.21 -16.65
CA LYS A 21 8.30 -12.66 -16.50
C LYS A 21 9.08 -13.03 -15.25
N SER A 22 10.05 -12.20 -14.88
CA SER A 22 10.87 -12.44 -13.72
C SER A 22 11.22 -11.17 -12.99
N VAL A 23 11.45 -11.30 -11.70
CA VAL A 23 11.83 -10.18 -10.83
C VAL A 23 13.14 -10.49 -10.14
N SER A 24 14.05 -9.53 -10.14
CA SER A 24 15.30 -9.56 -9.37
C SER A 24 15.39 -8.33 -8.46
N THR A 25 15.97 -8.53 -7.30
CA THR A 25 16.15 -7.51 -6.27
C THR A 25 17.61 -7.43 -5.86
N ARG A 26 18.09 -6.23 -5.54
CA ARG A 26 19.45 -6.02 -5.05
C ARG A 26 19.47 -4.97 -3.96
N ASP A 27 20.35 -5.17 -2.99
CA ASP A 27 20.64 -4.19 -1.96
C ASP A 27 22.13 -4.11 -1.65
N TYR A 28 22.50 -3.24 -0.71
CA TYR A 28 23.85 -3.10 -0.19
C TYR A 28 23.86 -3.12 1.34
N ASN A 29 24.60 -4.07 1.91
CA ASN A 29 24.81 -4.17 3.35
C ASN A 29 26.23 -3.72 3.71
N TYR A 30 26.36 -2.61 4.45
CA TYR A 30 27.67 -2.04 4.83
C TYR A 30 28.46 -2.93 5.81
N ARG A 31 27.78 -3.77 6.59
CA ARG A 31 28.45 -4.69 7.54
C ARG A 31 29.14 -5.82 6.81
N GLU A 32 28.59 -6.20 5.66
CA GLU A 32 29.08 -7.28 4.80
C GLU A 32 29.29 -6.75 3.38
N ALA A 33 30.15 -5.74 3.26
CA ALA A 33 30.29 -4.96 2.03
C ALA A 33 30.68 -5.80 0.78
N THR A 34 31.31 -6.94 0.97
CA THR A 34 31.71 -7.87 -0.10
C THR A 34 30.66 -8.93 -0.43
N ALA A 35 29.57 -9.02 0.32
CA ALA A 35 28.55 -10.04 0.08
C ALA A 35 27.74 -9.75 -1.19
N GLU A 36 27.45 -10.80 -1.96
CA GLU A 36 26.59 -10.70 -3.13
C GLU A 36 25.12 -10.62 -2.71
N MET A 37 24.56 -9.41 -2.77
CA MET A 37 23.20 -9.11 -2.35
C MET A 37 22.19 -9.08 -3.51
N THR A 38 22.60 -9.53 -4.70
CA THR A 38 21.70 -9.66 -5.86
C THR A 38 20.96 -11.00 -5.76
N THR A 39 19.64 -10.97 -5.78
CA THR A 39 18.82 -12.18 -5.86
C THR A 39 18.82 -12.75 -7.27
N GLY A 40 18.58 -14.06 -7.39
CA GLY A 40 18.34 -14.66 -8.69
C GLY A 40 17.01 -14.20 -9.28
N GLN A 41 16.84 -14.39 -10.59
CA GLN A 41 15.57 -14.13 -11.26
C GLN A 41 14.48 -15.03 -10.68
N HIS A 42 13.44 -14.43 -10.11
CA HIS A 42 12.33 -15.16 -9.51
C HIS A 42 11.13 -15.22 -10.45
N ASP A 43 10.67 -16.44 -10.76
CA ASP A 43 9.47 -16.71 -11.53
C ASP A 43 8.45 -17.53 -10.69
N ALA A 44 7.26 -16.95 -10.44
CA ALA A 44 6.16 -17.59 -9.72
C ALA A 44 5.22 -18.38 -10.64
N THR A 45 5.25 -18.11 -11.95
CA THR A 45 4.42 -18.81 -12.94
C THR A 45 4.94 -20.21 -13.24
N GLY A 46 6.25 -20.44 -13.06
CA GLY A 46 6.89 -21.71 -13.40
C GLY A 46 7.12 -21.88 -14.90
N GLY A 47 7.39 -20.79 -15.61
CA GLY A 47 7.72 -20.78 -17.04
C GLY A 47 6.55 -20.53 -17.98
N ASP A 48 5.52 -19.79 -17.55
CA ASP A 48 4.44 -19.42 -18.47
C ASP A 48 4.96 -18.49 -19.59
N ASN A 49 4.48 -18.72 -20.81
CA ASN A 49 4.91 -17.97 -22.01
C ASN A 49 4.10 -16.69 -22.25
N THR A 50 3.15 -16.36 -21.37
CA THR A 50 2.28 -15.18 -21.48
C THR A 50 2.89 -13.92 -20.88
N THR A 51 3.99 -14.06 -20.13
CA THR A 51 4.73 -12.96 -19.50
C THR A 51 6.00 -12.66 -20.28
N TYR A 52 6.44 -11.39 -20.22
CA TYR A 52 7.60 -10.92 -20.98
C TYR A 52 8.36 -9.83 -20.23
N GLY A 53 9.69 -9.88 -20.29
CA GLY A 53 10.58 -8.89 -19.68
C GLY A 53 11.02 -9.24 -18.27
N GLU A 54 11.95 -8.45 -17.73
CA GLU A 54 12.53 -8.62 -16.39
C GLU A 54 12.38 -7.32 -15.60
N ALA A 55 11.93 -7.40 -14.35
CA ALA A 55 11.89 -6.27 -13.43
C ALA A 55 13.09 -6.32 -12.47
N TYR A 56 13.93 -5.29 -12.50
CA TYR A 56 15.03 -5.13 -11.57
C TYR A 56 14.72 -4.05 -10.54
N HIS A 57 14.89 -4.39 -9.26
CA HIS A 57 14.63 -3.50 -8.14
C HIS A 57 15.85 -3.33 -7.25
N TYR A 58 16.10 -2.10 -6.82
CA TYR A 58 17.22 -1.77 -5.95
C TYR A 58 16.75 -1.05 -4.68
N ALA A 59 17.46 -1.30 -3.57
CA ALA A 59 17.24 -0.68 -2.26
C ALA A 59 15.89 -1.04 -1.62
N ASP A 60 15.60 -2.34 -1.55
CA ASP A 60 14.39 -2.89 -0.90
C ASP A 60 14.54 -3.03 0.63
N ASN A 61 15.69 -2.64 1.19
CA ASN A 61 16.05 -2.65 2.61
C ASN A 61 16.08 -4.04 3.25
N PHE A 62 16.67 -5.02 2.57
CA PHE A 62 16.90 -6.35 3.14
C PHE A 62 18.36 -6.54 3.57
N LEU A 63 18.56 -7.21 4.71
CA LEU A 63 19.90 -7.44 5.27
C LEU A 63 20.60 -8.66 4.67
N GLN A 64 19.82 -9.62 4.17
CA GLN A 64 20.32 -10.88 3.60
C GLN A 64 19.52 -11.25 2.35
N LYS A 65 20.20 -11.85 1.36
CA LYS A 65 19.57 -12.38 0.14
C LYS A 65 18.45 -13.37 0.48
N GLY A 66 18.76 -14.33 1.36
CA GLY A 66 17.85 -15.32 1.94
C GLY A 66 17.03 -16.13 0.94
N ASP A 67 16.08 -16.90 1.47
CA ASP A 67 15.15 -17.71 0.69
C ASP A 67 13.81 -17.02 0.52
N LYS A 68 13.05 -17.45 -0.50
CA LYS A 68 11.71 -16.92 -0.82
C LYS A 68 10.69 -17.06 0.32
N GLU A 69 10.87 -18.05 1.20
CA GLU A 69 9.99 -18.28 2.36
C GLU A 69 10.43 -17.50 3.61
N ALA A 70 11.69 -17.09 3.68
CA ALA A 70 12.20 -16.31 4.80
C ALA A 70 11.69 -14.87 4.70
N ALA A 71 10.88 -14.45 5.67
CA ALA A 71 10.35 -13.09 5.71
C ALA A 71 11.48 -12.05 5.69
N GLU A 72 11.23 -10.91 5.02
CA GLU A 72 12.15 -9.77 4.92
C GLU A 72 13.49 -10.07 4.21
N SER A 73 13.58 -11.19 3.50
CA SER A 73 14.71 -11.51 2.62
C SER A 73 14.56 -10.85 1.25
N GLY A 74 15.68 -10.69 0.54
CA GLY A 74 15.65 -10.20 -0.85
C GLY A 74 14.78 -11.08 -1.75
N ALA A 75 14.89 -12.41 -1.63
CA ALA A 75 14.12 -13.36 -2.43
C ALA A 75 12.61 -13.31 -2.10
N PHE A 76 12.25 -13.05 -0.85
CA PHE A 76 10.87 -12.85 -0.41
C PHE A 76 10.24 -11.60 -1.06
N TYR A 77 10.97 -10.49 -1.11
CA TYR A 77 10.50 -9.28 -1.79
C TYR A 77 10.37 -9.48 -3.30
N ALA A 78 11.32 -10.19 -3.93
CA ALA A 78 11.22 -10.54 -5.35
C ALA A 78 9.96 -11.38 -5.63
N ARG A 79 9.66 -12.37 -4.77
CA ARG A 79 8.42 -13.16 -4.85
C ARG A 79 7.18 -12.29 -4.77
N ILE A 80 7.02 -11.50 -3.70
CA ILE A 80 5.81 -10.69 -3.50
C ILE A 80 5.57 -9.69 -4.63
N ARG A 81 6.64 -9.08 -5.17
CA ARG A 81 6.53 -8.17 -6.32
C ARG A 81 6.06 -8.90 -7.56
N HIS A 82 6.64 -10.07 -7.85
CA HIS A 82 6.21 -10.84 -9.01
C HIS A 82 4.75 -11.29 -8.88
N GLU A 83 4.33 -11.77 -7.70
CA GLU A 83 2.92 -12.11 -7.46
C GLU A 83 1.99 -10.91 -7.68
N ARG A 84 2.40 -9.68 -7.28
CA ARG A 84 1.62 -8.47 -7.56
C ARG A 84 1.50 -8.19 -9.05
N TYR A 85 2.59 -8.27 -9.79
CA TYR A 85 2.59 -8.10 -11.24
C TYR A 85 1.61 -9.08 -11.90
N LEU A 86 1.65 -10.37 -11.52
CA LEU A 86 0.74 -11.39 -12.06
C LEU A 86 -0.73 -11.15 -11.72
N ASN A 87 -1.03 -10.52 -10.57
CA ASN A 87 -2.39 -10.15 -10.21
C ASN A 87 -2.98 -9.06 -11.12
N GLU A 88 -2.15 -8.24 -11.75
CA GLU A 88 -2.57 -7.19 -12.69
C GLU A 88 -2.70 -7.72 -14.14
N GLN A 89 -2.24 -8.95 -14.41
CA GLN A 89 -2.22 -9.53 -15.76
C GLN A 89 -3.63 -9.75 -16.32
N ALA A 90 -4.57 -10.21 -15.50
CA ALA A 90 -5.93 -10.53 -15.92
C ALA A 90 -6.94 -10.05 -14.87
N ILE A 91 -7.80 -9.11 -15.28
CA ILE A 91 -8.84 -8.53 -14.43
C ILE A 91 -10.19 -8.79 -15.08
N LEU A 92 -11.10 -9.39 -14.33
CA LEU A 92 -12.50 -9.50 -14.68
C LEU A 92 -13.27 -8.39 -13.98
N GLN A 93 -14.10 -7.69 -14.73
CA GLN A 93 -15.06 -6.73 -14.21
C GLN A 93 -16.45 -7.20 -14.58
N GLY A 94 -17.40 -7.04 -13.66
CA GLY A 94 -18.77 -7.45 -13.89
C GLY A 94 -19.77 -6.54 -13.22
N GLN A 95 -20.99 -6.50 -13.78
CA GLN A 95 -22.14 -5.89 -13.13
C GLN A 95 -23.13 -6.97 -12.70
N SER A 96 -23.69 -6.82 -11.50
CA SER A 96 -24.66 -7.74 -10.93
C SER A 96 -25.67 -6.99 -10.06
N THR A 97 -26.81 -7.62 -9.80
CA THR A 97 -27.82 -7.15 -8.84
C THR A 97 -27.84 -8.00 -7.56
N SER A 98 -26.93 -8.97 -7.42
CA SER A 98 -26.86 -9.84 -6.25
C SER A 98 -26.19 -9.14 -5.07
N SER A 99 -26.84 -9.14 -3.92
CA SER A 99 -26.29 -8.58 -2.67
C SER A 99 -25.35 -9.54 -1.92
N LEU A 100 -25.17 -10.77 -2.44
CA LEU A 100 -24.33 -11.80 -1.80
C LEU A 100 -22.86 -11.66 -2.18
N LEU A 101 -22.54 -10.88 -3.22
CA LEU A 101 -21.18 -10.70 -3.69
C LEU A 101 -20.40 -9.83 -2.72
N MET A 102 -19.29 -10.36 -2.24
CA MET A 102 -18.41 -9.71 -1.28
C MET A 102 -16.95 -9.88 -1.72
N PRO A 103 -16.07 -8.90 -1.45
CA PRO A 103 -14.64 -9.09 -1.60
C PRO A 103 -14.15 -10.29 -0.78
N GLY A 104 -13.25 -11.09 -1.36
CA GLY A 104 -12.73 -12.33 -0.77
C GLY A 104 -13.55 -13.57 -1.09
N LEU A 105 -14.70 -13.45 -1.75
CA LEU A 105 -15.47 -14.60 -2.22
C LEU A 105 -14.88 -15.14 -3.52
N GLU A 106 -14.73 -16.46 -3.60
CA GLU A 106 -14.48 -17.16 -4.85
C GLU A 106 -15.81 -17.49 -5.53
N ILE A 107 -15.94 -17.14 -6.80
CA ILE A 107 -17.11 -17.44 -7.62
C ILE A 107 -16.69 -18.18 -8.89
N LYS A 108 -17.53 -19.12 -9.32
CA LYS A 108 -17.35 -19.80 -10.61
C LYS A 108 -18.29 -19.18 -11.63
N VAL A 109 -17.72 -18.68 -12.72
CA VAL A 109 -18.52 -18.15 -13.83
C VAL A 109 -19.15 -19.35 -14.55
N GLN A 110 -20.48 -19.42 -14.54
CA GLN A 110 -21.20 -20.44 -15.30
C GLN A 110 -21.36 -19.99 -16.75
N GLY A 111 -20.92 -20.82 -17.69
CA GLY A 111 -21.00 -20.58 -19.14
C GLY A 111 -19.72 -20.98 -19.86
N ASP A 112 -19.86 -21.63 -21.02
CA ASP A 112 -18.73 -22.12 -21.81
C ASP A 112 -17.95 -20.98 -22.52
N ASP A 113 -18.56 -19.80 -22.62
CA ASP A 113 -18.02 -18.61 -23.29
C ASP A 113 -16.96 -17.88 -22.46
N ALA A 114 -16.73 -18.28 -21.20
CA ALA A 114 -15.70 -17.67 -20.36
C ALA A 114 -14.28 -18.07 -20.82
N PRO A 115 -13.33 -17.12 -20.92
CA PRO A 115 -11.93 -17.42 -21.24
C PRO A 115 -11.33 -18.45 -20.31
N ALA A 116 -10.44 -19.31 -20.82
CA ALA A 116 -9.86 -20.44 -20.08
C ALA A 116 -9.25 -20.05 -18.72
N VAL A 117 -8.70 -18.83 -18.63
CA VAL A 117 -8.09 -18.26 -17.41
C VAL A 117 -9.10 -18.11 -16.26
N PHE A 118 -10.38 -17.85 -16.56
CA PHE A 118 -11.43 -17.64 -15.54
C PHE A 118 -12.27 -18.89 -15.26
N ARG A 119 -12.09 -19.98 -16.02
CA ARG A 119 -12.90 -21.20 -15.88
C ARG A 119 -12.70 -21.92 -14.55
N LYS A 120 -11.50 -21.85 -13.96
CA LYS A 120 -11.20 -22.46 -12.67
C LYS A 120 -12.00 -21.81 -11.53
N GLY A 121 -12.28 -20.52 -11.66
CA GLY A 121 -12.88 -19.68 -10.64
C GLY A 121 -12.29 -18.27 -10.70
N VAL A 122 -12.97 -17.35 -10.05
CA VAL A 122 -12.56 -15.94 -9.96
C VAL A 122 -12.72 -15.47 -8.53
N LEU A 123 -11.69 -14.84 -8.00
CA LEU A 123 -11.67 -14.24 -6.67
C LEU A 123 -12.10 -12.76 -6.77
N ILE A 124 -13.16 -12.39 -6.06
CA ILE A 124 -13.62 -11.00 -6.02
C ILE A 124 -12.65 -10.18 -5.15
N THR A 125 -12.03 -9.16 -5.74
CA THR A 125 -11.06 -8.28 -5.05
C THR A 125 -11.69 -6.98 -4.56
N GLY A 126 -12.72 -6.51 -5.26
CA GLY A 126 -13.35 -5.23 -4.98
C GLY A 126 -14.81 -5.24 -5.41
N VAL A 127 -15.64 -4.52 -4.66
CA VAL A 127 -17.06 -4.37 -4.91
C VAL A 127 -17.46 -2.92 -4.66
N THR A 128 -18.20 -2.34 -5.60
CA THR A 128 -18.83 -1.04 -5.47
C THR A 128 -20.32 -1.21 -5.71
N ALA A 129 -21.12 -1.02 -4.65
CA ALA A 129 -22.56 -1.15 -4.71
C ALA A 129 -23.21 0.24 -4.60
N SER A 130 -24.27 0.45 -5.39
CA SER A 130 -25.11 1.64 -5.35
C SER A 130 -26.57 1.23 -5.26
N ALA A 131 -27.32 1.88 -4.36
CA ALA A 131 -28.75 1.69 -4.20
C ALA A 131 -29.39 2.98 -3.70
N ALA A 132 -30.56 3.31 -4.24
CA ALA A 132 -31.33 4.47 -3.82
C ALA A 132 -32.83 4.10 -3.72
N ARG A 133 -33.68 5.02 -3.26
CA ARG A 133 -35.14 4.74 -3.21
C ARG A 133 -35.78 4.81 -4.60
N ASP A 134 -35.19 5.57 -5.49
CA ASP A 134 -35.54 5.77 -6.89
C ASP A 134 -34.72 4.90 -7.86
N ARG A 135 -33.70 4.18 -7.37
CA ARG A 135 -32.83 3.32 -8.19
C ARG A 135 -32.70 1.91 -7.61
N SER A 136 -32.77 0.91 -8.48
CA SER A 136 -32.51 -0.48 -8.12
C SER A 136 -31.08 -0.69 -7.59
N TYR A 137 -30.88 -1.76 -6.83
CA TYR A 137 -29.57 -2.16 -6.36
C TYR A 137 -28.70 -2.60 -7.55
N GLU A 138 -27.60 -1.90 -7.75
CA GLU A 138 -26.60 -2.20 -8.77
C GLU A 138 -25.25 -2.38 -8.10
N LEU A 139 -24.57 -3.48 -8.41
CA LEU A 139 -23.27 -3.83 -7.89
C LEU A 139 -22.32 -4.03 -9.05
N THR A 140 -21.20 -3.32 -9.02
CA THR A 140 -20.07 -3.58 -9.91
C THR A 140 -18.94 -4.21 -9.10
N PHE A 141 -18.33 -5.25 -9.65
CA PHE A 141 -17.26 -5.97 -8.97
C PHE A 141 -16.04 -6.11 -9.86
N THR A 142 -14.87 -6.17 -9.22
CA THR A 142 -13.59 -6.49 -9.83
C THR A 142 -13.11 -7.81 -9.25
N ALA A 143 -12.52 -8.64 -10.10
CA ALA A 143 -12.13 -9.98 -9.72
C ALA A 143 -10.89 -10.44 -10.52
N ILE A 144 -10.13 -11.36 -9.93
CA ILE A 144 -8.87 -11.91 -10.46
C ILE A 144 -9.03 -13.41 -10.62
N PRO A 145 -8.44 -14.06 -11.64
CA PRO A 145 -8.54 -15.51 -11.78
C PRO A 145 -7.98 -16.24 -10.55
N TYR A 146 -8.63 -17.33 -10.17
CA TYR A 146 -8.15 -18.19 -9.11
C TYR A 146 -6.89 -18.95 -9.55
N SER A 147 -5.84 -18.89 -8.71
CA SER A 147 -4.56 -19.57 -8.92
C SER A 147 -4.08 -20.17 -7.61
N GLU A 148 -3.58 -21.41 -7.66
CA GLU A 148 -2.94 -22.09 -6.51
C GLU A 148 -1.45 -21.74 -6.38
N ARG A 149 -0.84 -21.19 -7.44
CA ARG A 149 0.59 -20.94 -7.50
C ARG A 149 1.00 -19.67 -6.77
N TYR A 150 0.14 -18.67 -6.76
CA TYR A 150 0.41 -17.36 -6.17
C TYR A 150 -0.85 -16.75 -5.58
N GLY A 151 -0.67 -15.96 -4.53
CA GLY A 151 -1.77 -15.28 -3.83
C GLY A 151 -2.06 -13.88 -4.35
N TYR A 152 -3.24 -13.37 -4.00
CA TYR A 152 -3.58 -11.97 -4.21
C TYR A 152 -2.63 -11.03 -3.45
N ARG A 153 -2.22 -9.94 -4.11
CA ARG A 153 -1.43 -8.85 -3.55
C ARG A 153 -2.08 -7.51 -3.88
N PRO A 154 -2.36 -6.66 -2.88
CA PRO A 154 -2.86 -5.31 -3.13
C PRO A 154 -1.76 -4.44 -3.76
N ALA A 155 -2.19 -3.35 -4.41
CA ALA A 155 -1.31 -2.33 -4.96
C ALA A 155 -0.34 -1.77 -3.90
N LEU A 156 0.88 -1.43 -4.32
CA LEU A 156 1.90 -0.89 -3.42
C LEU A 156 1.50 0.52 -2.95
N ILE A 157 1.48 0.73 -1.65
CA ILE A 157 1.36 2.08 -1.08
C ILE A 157 2.75 2.73 -1.18
N PRO A 158 2.87 3.97 -1.69
CA PRO A 158 4.15 4.65 -1.79
C PRO A 158 4.77 4.85 -0.41
N CYS A 159 6.05 4.47 -0.27
CA CYS A 159 6.79 4.70 0.95
C CYS A 159 6.96 6.21 1.22
N PRO A 160 6.94 6.64 2.49
CA PRO A 160 7.22 8.04 2.82
C PRO A 160 8.66 8.41 2.42
N VAL A 161 8.81 9.55 1.76
CA VAL A 161 10.11 10.05 1.28
C VAL A 161 10.52 11.28 2.07
N MET A 162 11.72 11.25 2.65
CA MET A 162 12.34 12.43 3.27
C MET A 162 13.08 13.22 2.18
N ALA A 163 12.50 14.34 1.73
CA ALA A 163 12.99 15.13 0.60
C ALA A 163 14.30 15.91 0.87
N GLY A 164 14.97 15.67 2.00
CA GLY A 164 16.21 16.34 2.35
C GLY A 164 16.78 15.86 3.67
N THR A 165 17.90 16.47 4.05
CA THR A 165 18.57 16.19 5.32
C THR A 165 17.87 16.92 6.46
N LEU A 166 17.47 16.17 7.49
CA LEU A 166 16.90 16.72 8.71
C LEU A 166 18.00 16.83 9.77
N PRO A 167 18.22 17.99 10.41
CA PRO A 167 19.14 18.08 11.53
C PRO A 167 18.60 17.27 12.72
N ALA A 168 19.49 16.52 13.37
CA ALA A 168 19.17 15.74 14.56
C ALA A 168 20.07 16.15 15.72
N ARG A 169 19.58 15.96 16.95
CA ARG A 169 20.35 16.19 18.17
C ARG A 169 21.04 14.89 18.59
N VAL A 170 22.34 14.94 18.86
CA VAL A 170 23.07 13.84 19.51
C VAL A 170 22.61 13.76 20.98
N THR A 171 22.10 12.61 21.38
CA THR A 171 21.62 12.36 22.75
C THR A 171 22.25 11.09 23.31
N SER A 172 22.78 11.16 24.53
CA SER A 172 23.26 10.00 25.31
C SER A 172 22.36 9.74 26.51
N THR A 173 22.37 8.51 27.02
CA THR A 173 21.65 8.11 28.24
C THR A 173 22.41 8.47 29.52
N VAL A 174 23.73 8.73 29.42
CA VAL A 174 24.61 9.06 30.54
C VAL A 174 24.60 10.57 30.79
N LYS A 175 24.35 10.97 32.03
CA LYS A 175 24.41 12.37 32.45
C LYS A 175 25.86 12.88 32.31
N ASN A 176 26.05 13.97 31.58
CA ASN A 176 27.35 14.62 31.35
C ASN A 176 28.40 13.73 30.66
N ASP A 177 28.00 13.01 29.63
CA ASP A 177 28.94 12.26 28.78
C ASP A 177 29.79 13.21 27.92
N ALA A 178 31.11 13.15 28.10
CA ALA A 178 32.10 13.95 27.38
C ALA A 178 32.17 13.64 25.87
N SER A 179 31.62 12.50 25.43
CA SER A 179 31.61 12.07 24.02
C SER A 179 30.44 12.64 23.21
N THR A 180 29.51 13.36 23.85
CA THR A 180 28.49 14.15 23.16
C THR A 180 28.87 15.63 23.27
N PRO A 181 29.00 16.39 22.15
CA PRO A 181 29.19 17.83 22.24
C PRO A 181 27.97 18.42 22.94
N ILE A 182 28.20 18.75 24.21
CA ILE A 182 27.21 19.21 25.15
C ILE A 182 26.70 20.57 24.64
N SER A 183 25.44 20.63 24.21
CA SER A 183 24.72 21.90 24.18
C SER A 183 24.24 22.19 25.61
N THR A 184 25.16 22.47 26.53
CA THR A 184 24.82 23.12 27.79
C THR A 184 24.63 24.60 27.52
N ARG A 185 23.42 24.98 27.11
CA ARG A 185 22.91 26.32 27.41
C ARG A 185 21.93 26.19 28.55
N THR A 186 22.47 26.05 29.75
CA THR A 186 21.70 26.36 30.96
C THR A 186 21.98 27.82 31.30
N GLY A 187 21.06 28.68 30.85
CA GLY A 187 20.73 30.02 31.34
C GLY A 187 21.84 30.96 31.79
N ALA A 188 22.14 31.98 30.97
CA ALA A 188 21.97 33.40 31.33
C ALA A 188 22.50 34.28 30.19
N THR A 189 21.72 35.29 29.82
CA THR A 189 21.99 36.35 28.83
C THR A 189 21.95 35.93 27.36
N GLY A 190 21.11 36.65 26.60
CA GLY A 190 20.72 36.33 25.24
C GLY A 190 21.89 36.24 24.28
N SER A 191 21.84 35.24 23.42
CA SER A 191 22.45 35.34 22.09
C SER A 191 21.73 34.38 21.16
N THR A 192 21.03 34.96 20.19
CA THR A 192 20.49 34.30 19.01
C THR A 192 21.63 33.57 18.30
N SER A 193 21.62 32.25 18.30
CA SER A 193 22.59 31.47 17.53
C SER A 193 21.99 31.18 16.17
N THR A 194 22.26 32.05 15.19
CA THR A 194 22.06 31.76 13.77
C THR A 194 22.90 30.56 13.38
N LEU A 195 22.26 29.42 13.07
CA LEU A 195 22.92 28.30 12.41
C LEU A 195 23.35 28.78 11.02
N THR A 196 24.65 29.01 10.87
CA THR A 196 25.23 29.40 9.59
C THR A 196 25.45 28.13 8.79
N ALA A 197 24.66 27.92 7.74
CA ALA A 197 24.91 26.86 6.78
C ALA A 197 26.19 27.21 6.01
N ILE A 198 27.29 26.51 6.28
CA ILE A 198 28.53 26.64 5.50
C ILE A 198 28.33 25.83 4.22
N ARG A 199 28.00 26.53 3.12
CA ARG A 199 28.07 25.99 1.76
C ARG A 199 29.10 26.80 0.97
N GLY A 200 30.35 26.32 0.95
CA GLY A 200 31.45 26.95 0.22
C GLY A 200 31.92 28.30 0.78
N ASN A 201 33.03 28.80 0.22
CA ASN A 201 33.82 29.96 0.68
C ASN A 201 33.13 31.35 0.56
N ARG A 202 31.82 31.48 0.83
CA ARG A 202 31.16 32.80 0.93
C ARG A 202 30.31 32.92 2.19
N VAL A 203 30.65 33.93 2.99
CA VAL A 203 29.91 34.34 4.19
C VAL A 203 28.84 35.35 3.80
N MET A 204 27.56 35.00 3.96
CA MET A 204 26.43 35.95 3.94
C MET A 204 26.01 36.25 5.38
N LYS A 205 26.17 37.50 5.83
CA LYS A 205 25.64 37.99 7.10
C LYS A 205 24.18 38.41 6.92
N ALA A 206 23.25 37.74 7.59
CA ALA A 206 21.90 38.25 7.77
C ALA A 206 21.86 39.17 9.01
N CYS A 207 21.47 40.43 8.80
CA CYS A 207 21.28 41.43 9.85
C CYS A 207 19.87 41.27 10.43
N GLY A 208 19.76 40.93 11.73
CA GLY A 208 18.48 40.85 12.44
C GLY A 208 18.24 42.08 13.31
N TYR A 209 17.19 42.84 13.00
CA TYR A 209 16.65 43.92 13.83
C TYR A 209 16.05 43.38 15.13
N ALA A 210 16.29 44.08 16.24
CA ALA A 210 15.76 43.79 17.56
C ALA A 210 14.45 44.56 17.81
N SER A 211 13.40 43.87 18.24
CA SER A 211 12.22 44.51 18.87
C SER A 211 11.86 43.78 20.16
N ARG A 212 11.97 44.49 21.29
CA ARG A 212 11.45 44.10 22.61
C ARG A 212 9.92 44.10 22.58
N ALA A 213 9.28 42.98 22.88
CA ALA A 213 7.88 42.95 23.28
C ALA A 213 7.74 42.10 24.56
N ARG A 214 7.21 42.74 25.62
CA ARG A 214 6.80 42.14 26.88
C ARG A 214 5.56 41.29 26.64
N MET A 215 5.62 39.99 26.88
CA MET A 215 4.42 39.14 27.00
C MET A 215 3.85 39.29 28.41
N ARG A 216 2.68 39.93 28.51
CA ARG A 216 1.72 39.70 29.59
C ARG A 216 0.75 38.61 29.12
N GLU A 217 0.39 37.76 30.05
CA GLU A 217 -0.52 36.62 29.92
C GLU A 217 -1.92 37.06 29.45
N THR A 218 -2.48 36.33 28.49
CA THR A 218 -3.90 35.90 28.49
C THR A 218 -4.06 34.66 27.59
N PRO A 219 -4.93 33.70 27.94
CA PRO A 219 -4.99 32.39 27.34
C PRO A 219 -5.91 32.37 26.12
N THR A 220 -5.42 31.87 24.99
CA THR A 220 -6.28 31.48 23.85
C THR A 220 -6.16 30.00 23.63
N ALA A 221 -7.31 29.34 23.80
CA ALA A 221 -7.55 27.93 23.73
C ALA A 221 -6.94 27.28 22.47
N CYS A 222 -6.18 26.20 22.69
CA CYS A 222 -5.86 25.21 21.67
C CYS A 222 -7.16 24.61 21.13
N ILE A 223 -7.44 24.86 19.85
CA ILE A 223 -8.35 24.03 19.08
C ILE A 223 -7.58 22.75 18.71
N CYS A 224 -7.55 21.79 19.64
CA CYS A 224 -7.27 20.40 19.31
C CYS A 224 -8.46 19.84 18.53
N ARG A 225 -8.34 19.75 17.21
CA ARG A 225 -9.18 18.84 16.40
C ARG A 225 -8.78 17.40 16.71
N CYS A 226 -9.28 16.88 17.83
CA CYS A 226 -9.43 15.43 18.01
C CYS A 226 -10.54 14.96 17.07
N TRP A 227 -10.14 14.22 16.04
CA TRP A 227 -11.05 13.45 15.20
C TRP A 227 -11.63 12.32 16.05
N ARG A 228 -12.85 12.55 16.57
CA ARG A 228 -13.65 11.59 17.32
C ARG A 228 -14.64 10.95 16.34
N GLU A 229 -14.38 9.70 15.95
CA GLU A 229 -15.33 8.89 15.19
C GLU A 229 -16.62 8.67 15.99
N ARG A 230 -17.74 9.05 15.37
CA ARG A 230 -19.09 8.78 15.84
C ARG A 230 -19.43 7.33 15.51
N LYS A 231 -19.48 6.46 16.53
CA LYS A 231 -20.20 5.19 16.45
C LYS A 231 -21.71 5.48 16.36
N SER A 232 -22.26 5.46 15.15
CA SER A 232 -23.71 5.35 14.94
C SER A 232 -24.13 3.89 15.04
N ALA A 233 -24.73 3.54 16.18
CA ALA A 233 -25.38 2.27 16.40
C ALA A 233 -26.74 2.24 15.66
N SER A 234 -26.84 1.46 14.59
CA SER A 234 -28.13 1.09 13.99
C SER A 234 -28.47 -0.35 14.38
N ARG A 235 -29.44 -0.48 15.30
CA ARG A 235 -30.15 -1.73 15.59
C ARG A 235 -30.83 -2.23 14.31
N LEU A 236 -30.50 -3.44 13.87
CA LEU A 236 -31.32 -4.19 12.92
C LEU A 236 -31.75 -5.51 13.56
N ARG A 237 -33.06 -5.71 13.59
CA ARG A 237 -33.77 -6.85 14.17
C ARG A 237 -33.62 -8.06 13.24
N LYS A 238 -33.60 -9.25 13.85
CA LYS A 238 -33.70 -10.55 13.18
C LYS A 238 -34.94 -10.61 12.28
N ALA A 239 -34.79 -11.11 11.07
CA ALA A 239 -35.86 -11.71 10.28
C ALA A 239 -35.38 -13.08 9.78
N THR A 240 -36.25 -14.05 9.93
CA THR A 240 -36.05 -15.48 9.71
C THR A 240 -36.48 -15.91 8.31
N ARG A 241 -35.70 -16.86 7.75
CA ARG A 241 -36.10 -17.99 6.89
C ARG A 241 -36.32 -17.77 5.37
N THR A 242 -35.93 -18.83 4.63
CA THR A 242 -36.25 -19.29 3.24
C THR A 242 -35.71 -18.45 2.08
N ASP A 243 -35.07 -18.96 1.02
CA ASP A 243 -34.74 -20.31 0.55
C ASP A 243 -33.54 -20.24 -0.43
N LEU A 244 -32.90 -21.40 -0.60
CA LEU A 244 -31.73 -21.71 -1.44
C LEU A 244 -31.94 -21.39 -2.94
N ILE A 245 -30.88 -20.93 -3.61
CA ILE A 245 -30.34 -21.40 -4.92
C ILE A 245 -29.05 -20.59 -5.14
N LEU A 246 -27.90 -21.28 -5.09
CA LEU A 246 -26.52 -20.90 -5.45
C LEU A 246 -25.59 -21.50 -4.38
N GLN A 247 -25.03 -22.67 -4.67
CA GLN A 247 -24.02 -23.29 -3.81
C GLN A 247 -22.65 -22.64 -4.08
N ALA A 248 -21.98 -22.32 -2.97
CA ALA A 248 -20.57 -21.96 -2.89
C ALA A 248 -19.66 -23.09 -3.40
#